data_AF-A0A9W4T8A1-F1
#
_entry.id   AF-A0A9W4T8A1-F1
#
_cell.length_a   1.000
_cell.length_b   1.000
_cell.length_c   1.000
_cell.angle_alpha   90.00
_cell.angle_beta   90.00
_cell.angle_gamma   90.00
#
_symmetry.space_group_name_H-M   'P 1'
#
loop_
_entity.id
_entity.type
_entity.pdbx_description
1 polymer ?
#
loop_
_entity_poly.entity_id
_entity_poly.type
_entity_poly.pdbx_seq_one_letter_code
_entity_poly.pdbx_strand_id
1 'polypeptide(L)' 'KWKVLARDLELFLENWKGRIPITMYFSVDLYAKFYFTAYCMEILNKYEDNGVLKKYNYYHDNFYLIN' A
#
# COMPACT_ATOMS: atom_id res chain seq x y z
N LYS A 1 -15.57 1.33 -0.57
CA LYS A 1 -14.13 1.13 -0.25
C LYS A 1 -13.33 2.08 -1.14
N TRP A 2 -12.41 2.87 -0.59
CA TRP A 2 -11.50 3.69 -1.40
C TRP A 2 -10.54 2.78 -2.19
N LYS A 3 -10.34 3.06 -3.48
CA LYS A 3 -9.33 2.39 -4.30
C LYS A 3 -8.09 3.28 -4.31
N VAL A 4 -7.00 2.79 -3.73
CA VAL A 4 -5.71 3.51 -3.77
C VAL A 4 -5.07 3.24 -5.12
N LEU A 5 -4.90 4.27 -5.94
CA LEU A 5 -4.05 4.18 -7.13
C LEU A 5 -2.59 4.37 -6.71
N ALA A 6 -1.67 3.75 -7.44
CA ALA A 6 -0.23 3.85 -7.14
C ALA A 6 0.27 5.30 -7.10
N ARG A 7 -0.21 6.16 -8.01
CA ARG A 7 0.12 7.60 -8.03
C ARG A 7 -0.32 8.32 -6.75
N ASP A 8 -1.46 7.94 -6.18
CA ASP A 8 -2.01 8.59 -4.99
C ASP A 8 -1.21 8.15 -3.75
N LEU A 9 -0.78 6.88 -3.73
CA LEU A 9 0.15 6.35 -2.72
C LEU A 9 1.50 7.06 -2.76
N GLU A 10 2.11 7.22 -3.95
CA GLU A 10 3.39 7.90 -4.07
C GLU A 10 3.30 9.37 -3.62
N LEU A 11 2.26 10.09 -4.05
CA LEU A 11 2.03 11.48 -3.63
C LEU A 11 1.88 11.60 -2.11
N PHE A 12 1.14 10.66 -1.48
CA PHE A 12 0.97 10.64 -0.04
C PHE A 12 2.32 10.48 0.69
N LEU A 13 3.14 9.52 0.26
CA LEU A 13 4.44 9.23 0.89
C LEU A 13 5.45 10.36 0.66
N GLU A 14 5.43 10.98 -0.52
CA GLU A 14 6.25 12.15 -0.82
C GLU A 14 5.95 13.31 0.15
N ASN A 15 4.66 13.58 0.38
CA ASN A 15 4.22 14.60 1.33
C ASN A 15 4.49 14.24 2.80
N TRP A 16 4.79 12.97 3.08
CA TRP A 16 5.11 12.48 4.42
C TRP A 16 6.60 12.62 4.78
N LYS A 17 7.47 12.94 3.82
CA LYS A 17 8.90 13.14 4.06
C LYS A 17 9.16 14.16 5.18
N GLY A 18 10.20 13.90 5.98
CA GLY A 18 10.60 14.74 7.11
C GLY A 18 9.73 14.58 8.36
N ARG A 19 8.76 13.67 8.36
CA ARG A 19 7.93 13.32 9.52
C ARG A 19 8.37 11.99 10.14
N ILE A 20 7.74 11.61 11.25
CA ILE A 20 7.95 10.30 11.90
C ILE A 20 7.57 9.19 10.90
N PRO A 21 8.42 8.16 10.72
CA PRO A 21 8.16 7.06 9.80
C PRO A 21 6.87 6.31 10.15
N ILE A 22 6.07 5.96 9.15
CA ILE A 22 4.74 5.33 9.34
C ILE A 22 4.74 3.84 9.03
N THR A 23 3.78 3.13 9.62
CA THR A 23 3.47 1.74 9.27
C THR A 23 2.13 1.70 8.54
N MET A 24 2.08 1.07 7.38
CA MET A 24 0.88 0.97 6.54
C MET A 24 0.35 -0.46 6.46
N TYR A 25 -0.98 -0.58 6.38
CA TYR A 25 -1.68 -1.84 6.21
C TYR A 25 -2.62 -1.76 4.99
N PHE A 26 -2.46 -2.68 4.05
CA PHE A 26 -3.25 -2.74 2.84
C PHE A 26 -4.20 -3.94 2.87
N SER A 27 -5.45 -3.74 2.46
CA SER A 27 -6.36 -4.83 2.12
C SER A 27 -6.36 -5.00 0.61
N VAL A 28 -6.15 -6.24 0.16
CA VAL A 28 -6.05 -6.59 -1.27
C VAL A 28 -7.15 -7.59 -1.60
N ASP A 29 -7.94 -7.26 -2.61
CA ASP A 29 -8.95 -8.17 -3.17
C ASP A 29 -8.25 -9.22 -4.05
N LEU A 30 -8.40 -10.51 -3.69
CA LEU A 30 -7.82 -11.64 -4.42
C LEU A 30 -8.33 -11.76 -5.87
N TYR A 31 -9.54 -11.26 -6.14
CA TYR A 31 -10.19 -11.37 -7.44
C TYR A 31 -10.04 -10.13 -8.30
N ALA A 32 -9.51 -9.03 -7.74
CA ALA A 32 -9.02 -7.94 -8.55
C ALA A 32 -7.82 -8.50 -9.35
N LYS A 33 -8.05 -8.81 -10.63
CA LYS A 33 -7.04 -9.30 -11.60
C LYS A 33 -5.74 -8.48 -11.65
N PHE A 34 -5.74 -7.30 -11.04
CA PHE A 34 -4.56 -6.53 -10.70
C PHE A 34 -4.27 -6.75 -9.23
N TYR A 35 -3.38 -7.70 -8.96
CA TYR A 35 -2.56 -7.75 -7.76
C TYR A 35 -2.22 -6.33 -7.32
N PHE A 36 -2.09 -6.11 -6.01
CA PHE A 36 -1.30 -4.99 -5.48
C PHE A 36 -0.08 -4.81 -6.39
N THR A 37 -0.11 -3.76 -7.22
CA THR A 37 0.59 -3.83 -8.50
C THR A 37 2.09 -3.88 -8.24
N ALA A 38 2.87 -4.50 -9.12
CA ALA A 38 4.33 -4.46 -9.01
C ALA A 38 4.83 -3.03 -8.75
N TYR A 39 4.16 -2.05 -9.37
CA TYR A 39 4.40 -0.62 -9.16
C TYR A 39 4.09 -0.11 -7.75
N CYS A 40 3.00 -0.56 -7.09
CA CYS A 40 2.76 -0.24 -5.69
C CYS A 40 3.86 -0.83 -4.78
N MET A 41 4.34 -2.05 -5.07
CA MET A 41 5.44 -2.65 -4.31
C MET A 41 6.76 -1.87 -4.49
N GLU A 42 7.06 -1.43 -5.71
CA GLU A 42 8.23 -0.57 -5.99
C GLU A 42 8.17 0.74 -5.21
N ILE A 43 7.00 1.39 -5.17
CA ILE A 43 6.79 2.60 -4.36
C ILE A 43 7.05 2.28 -2.90
N LEU A 44 6.43 1.24 -2.33
CA LEU A 44 6.60 0.93 -0.92
C LEU A 44 8.07 0.65 -0.55
N ASN A 45 8.80 -0.11 -1.37
CA ASN A 45 10.22 -0.38 -1.14
C ASN A 45 11.05 0.91 -1.18
N LYS A 46 10.85 1.75 -2.20
CA LYS A 46 11.53 3.06 -2.32
C LYS A 46 11.38 3.92 -1.07
N TYR A 47 10.18 3.93 -0.48
CA TYR A 47 9.88 4.76 0.70
C TYR A 47 10.20 4.08 2.03
N GLU A 48 10.39 2.77 2.06
CA GLU A 48 10.99 2.06 3.20
C GLU A 48 12.50 2.34 3.26
N ASP A 49 13.19 2.22 2.12
CA ASP A 49 14.63 2.46 2.02
C ASP A 49 15.04 3.90 2.39
N ASN A 50 14.16 4.88 2.13
CA ASN A 50 14.41 6.28 2.46
C ASN A 50 13.91 6.70 3.85
N GLY A 51 13.40 5.75 4.65
CA GLY A 51 12.98 5.97 6.03
C GLY A 51 11.63 6.69 6.19
N VAL A 52 10.85 6.89 5.13
CA VAL A 52 9.48 7.41 5.24
C VAL A 52 8.53 6.34 5.77
N LEU A 53 8.72 5.10 5.35
CA LEU A 53 8.02 3.93 5.84
C LEU A 53 8.91 3.18 6.82
N LYS A 54 8.33 2.83 7.97
CA LYS A 54 8.96 1.91 8.92
C LYS A 54 8.75 0.46 8.52
N LYS A 55 7.57 0.16 7.97
CA LYS A 55 7.12 -1.18 7.56
C LYS A 55 5.79 -1.05 6.80
N TYR A 56 5.49 -2.02 5.95
CA TYR A 56 4.15 -2.23 5.43
C TYR A 56 3.73 -3.70 5.52
N ASN A 57 2.43 -3.96 5.60
CA ASN A 57 1.87 -5.30 5.49
C ASN A 57 0.63 -5.25 4.59
N TYR A 58 0.30 -6.38 3.97
CA TYR A 58 -0.96 -6.52 3.24
C TYR A 58 -1.66 -7.81 3.66
N TYR A 59 -2.99 -7.76 3.65
CA TYR A 59 -3.85 -8.89 3.95
C TYR A 59 -4.80 -9.16 2.79
N HIS A 60 -5.13 -10.44 2.60
CA HIS A 60 -6.10 -10.87 1.62
C HIS A 60 -7.52 -10.73 2.19
N ASP A 61 -8.33 -9.92 1.53
CA ASP A 61 -9.72 -9.72 1.89
C ASP A 61 -10.58 -10.84 1.26
N ASN A 62 -10.88 -11.90 2.02
CA ASN A 62 -11.79 -12.98 1.61
C ASN A 62 -13.26 -12.56 1.79
N PHE A 63 -13.75 -11.63 0.97
CA PHE A 63 -15.11 -11.06 1.14
C PHE A 63 -16.29 -11.94 0.65
N TYR A 64 -16.11 -13.26 0.44
CA TYR A 64 -17.18 -14.13 -0.11
C TYR A 64 -17.39 -15.49 0.58
N LEU A 65 -17.18 -15.62 1.90
CA LEU A 65 -17.51 -16.87 2.63
C LEU A 65 -18.73 -16.77 3.57
N ILE A 66 -19.57 -15.74 3.44
CA ILE A 66 -20.89 -15.73 4.10
C ILE A 66 -21.92 -15.13 3.14
N ASN A 67 -22.51 -15.99 2.32
CA ASN A 67 -23.86 -15.85 1.77
C ASN A 67 -24.40 -17.25 1.49
#